data_AF-A0A2M8CVV4-F1
#
_entry.id   AF-A0A2M8CVV4-F1
#
_cell.length_a   1.000
_cell.length_b   1.000
_cell.length_c   1.000
_cell.angle_alpha   90.00
_cell.angle_beta   90.00
_cell.angle_gamma   90.00
#
_symmetry.space_group_name_H-M   'P 1'
#
loop_
_entity.id
_entity.type
_entity.pdbx_description
1 polymer ?
#
loop_
_entity_poly.entity_id
_entity_poly.type
_entity_poly.pdbx_seq_one_letter_code
_entity_poly.pdbx_strand_id
1 'polypeptide(L)'
;MTEFSNISPPENATAVIVMADGNVLWGKGIGAKAHTIGEICFNTSLTGYQETLTDPSYAGQIITFTFPHIGNVGTNEEDIESVTSAARGLIVREDITNPSNWRAKGHLNQWLQDRNIPGICGIDTRAMTRLIRDQGAPNAVLCHYENGKCNLENLYRQARDWPGLEGMDLAKEVSCTAPYEWQETRWQPGGGGRLEKAEHHVVAVDYGTKHNILRCLASVGCKVTVVPASTSAEDILSYNPDGIFLSNGPGDPAATGVYAVPVVQKLIASGKPVFGICLGHQIMALALGAKTRKMHLGHRGANQPVKDILTGKVEITSQNHGFEVVADSFGDDIEQTHISLFDGSNEGLKVKGKPVFSVQYHPEASPGPEDSHYLFDRFVHLMKAGS
;
A
#
# COMPACT_ATOMS: atom_id res chain seq x y z
N MET A 1 3.04 -20.43 29.44
CA MET A 1 3.49 -21.13 28.21
C MET A 1 2.24 -21.66 27.55
N THR A 2 1.97 -21.27 26.31
CA THR A 2 0.86 -21.82 25.53
C THR A 2 1.19 -23.27 25.24
N GLU A 3 0.43 -24.22 25.77
CA GLU A 3 0.68 -25.65 25.53
C GLU A 3 0.04 -26.09 24.20
N PHE A 4 0.86 -26.21 23.16
CA PHE A 4 0.42 -26.71 21.85
C PHE A 4 0.36 -28.25 21.77
N SER A 5 0.78 -28.96 22.82
CA SER A 5 0.86 -30.44 22.87
C SER A 5 -0.47 -31.15 22.64
N ASN A 6 -1.59 -30.49 22.92
CA ASN A 6 -2.94 -31.04 22.75
C ASN A 6 -3.66 -30.55 21.48
N ILE A 7 -3.03 -29.69 20.66
CA ILE A 7 -3.63 -29.14 19.46
C ILE A 7 -3.22 -29.99 18.26
N SER A 8 -4.16 -30.78 17.74
CA SER A 8 -3.96 -31.57 16.52
C SER A 8 -4.63 -30.90 15.32
N PRO A 9 -4.01 -30.94 14.12
CA PRO A 9 -4.64 -30.44 12.91
C PRO A 9 -5.93 -31.20 12.61
N PRO A 10 -7.01 -30.52 12.17
CA PRO A 10 -8.18 -31.18 11.63
C PRO A 10 -7.85 -32.10 10.44
N GLU A 11 -8.65 -33.14 10.26
CA GLU A 11 -8.60 -34.02 9.09
C GLU A 11 -8.80 -33.16 7.83
N ASN A 12 -7.79 -33.09 6.95
CA ASN A 12 -7.69 -32.25 5.74
C ASN A 12 -7.12 -30.82 5.89
N ALA A 13 -6.66 -30.40 7.07
CA ALA A 13 -5.95 -29.13 7.18
C ALA A 13 -4.56 -29.22 6.54
N THR A 14 -4.29 -28.36 5.56
CA THR A 14 -2.99 -28.25 4.86
C THR A 14 -2.31 -26.90 5.06
N ALA A 15 -2.95 -25.98 5.79
CA ALA A 15 -2.34 -24.74 6.23
C ALA A 15 -2.80 -24.33 7.63
N VAL A 16 -1.98 -23.51 8.27
CA VAL A 16 -2.22 -22.97 9.61
C VAL A 16 -1.75 -21.52 9.72
N ILE A 17 -2.50 -20.74 10.47
CA ILE A 17 -2.07 -19.44 11.00
C ILE A 17 -1.81 -19.61 12.49
N VAL A 18 -0.64 -19.21 12.95
CA VAL A 18 -0.30 -19.14 14.38
C VAL A 18 0.02 -17.68 14.74
N MET A 19 -0.77 -17.12 15.64
CA MET A 19 -0.65 -15.72 16.07
C MET A 19 0.25 -15.56 17.30
N ALA A 20 0.78 -14.36 17.51
CA ALA A 20 1.65 -14.02 18.64
C ALA A 20 0.98 -14.17 20.02
N ASP A 21 -0.35 -14.13 20.08
CA ASP A 21 -1.15 -14.38 21.29
C ASP A 21 -1.40 -15.89 21.56
N GLY A 22 -0.99 -16.76 20.63
CA GLY A 22 -1.16 -18.21 20.71
C GLY A 22 -2.40 -18.75 20.00
N ASN A 23 -3.23 -17.90 19.39
CA ASN A 23 -4.37 -18.36 18.59
C ASN A 23 -3.88 -19.16 17.37
N VAL A 24 -4.57 -20.27 17.09
CA VAL A 24 -4.27 -21.18 15.98
C VAL A 24 -5.50 -21.33 15.10
N LEU A 25 -5.38 -21.03 13.81
CA LEU A 25 -6.45 -21.18 12.84
C LEU A 25 -6.02 -22.14 11.74
N TRP A 26 -6.77 -23.22 11.57
CA TRP A 26 -6.54 -24.23 10.56
C TRP A 26 -7.41 -23.99 9.33
N GLY A 27 -6.86 -24.31 8.17
CA GLY A 27 -7.56 -24.21 6.91
C GLY A 27 -6.88 -25.02 5.82
N LYS A 28 -7.27 -24.74 4.59
CA LYS A 28 -6.72 -25.37 3.40
C LYS A 28 -5.72 -24.43 2.75
N GLY A 29 -4.52 -24.93 2.52
CA GLY A 29 -3.46 -24.18 1.88
C GLY A 29 -3.76 -23.87 0.42
N ILE A 30 -3.45 -22.65 0.03
CA ILE A 30 -3.45 -22.15 -1.35
C ILE A 30 -2.10 -21.47 -1.62
N GLY A 31 -1.78 -21.25 -2.89
CA GLY A 31 -0.51 -20.67 -3.28
C GLY A 31 0.68 -21.57 -2.97
N ALA A 32 1.82 -20.95 -2.70
CA ALA A 32 3.09 -21.64 -2.49
C ALA A 32 3.10 -22.47 -1.20
N LYS A 33 3.80 -23.60 -1.23
CA LYS A 33 4.07 -24.44 -0.06
C LYS A 33 5.25 -23.86 0.72
N ALA A 34 4.98 -22.78 1.43
CA ALA A 34 5.96 -22.04 2.21
C ALA A 34 5.38 -21.63 3.56
N HIS A 35 6.25 -21.14 4.44
CA HIS A 35 5.82 -20.38 5.60
C HIS A 35 6.31 -18.94 5.48
N THR A 36 5.54 -18.03 6.03
CA THR A 36 5.81 -16.60 6.00
C THR A 36 5.39 -15.99 7.33
N ILE A 37 6.02 -14.87 7.68
CA ILE A 37 5.74 -14.12 8.90
C ILE A 37 5.43 -12.67 8.56
N GLY A 38 4.41 -12.12 9.21
CA GLY A 38 4.03 -10.73 9.04
C GLY A 38 2.87 -10.31 9.95
N GLU A 39 2.51 -9.04 9.85
CA GLU A 39 1.32 -8.48 10.48
C GLU A 39 0.07 -8.87 9.67
N ILE A 40 -0.95 -9.44 10.31
CA ILE A 40 -2.23 -9.70 9.64
C ILE A 40 -3.02 -8.39 9.59
N CYS A 41 -3.40 -7.99 8.38
CA CYS A 41 -4.34 -6.91 8.15
C CYS A 41 -5.60 -7.44 7.45
N PHE A 42 -6.63 -6.60 7.34
CA PHE A 42 -7.77 -6.89 6.47
C PHE A 42 -8.00 -5.77 5.45
N ASN A 43 -8.59 -6.11 4.31
CA ASN A 43 -8.98 -5.16 3.27
C ASN A 43 -10.48 -5.36 2.91
N THR A 44 -11.23 -4.25 2.86
CA THR A 44 -12.68 -4.22 2.58
C THR A 44 -13.05 -4.17 1.11
N SER A 45 -12.09 -4.04 0.20
CA SER A 45 -12.32 -4.03 -1.25
C SER A 45 -12.96 -5.32 -1.72
N LEU A 46 -14.04 -5.20 -2.47
CA LEU A 46 -14.78 -6.34 -3.04
C LEU A 46 -14.14 -6.87 -4.33
N THR A 47 -13.37 -6.00 -5.01
CA THR A 47 -12.69 -6.27 -6.28
C THR A 47 -11.24 -5.78 -6.20
N GLY A 48 -10.42 -6.23 -7.14
CA GLY A 48 -9.05 -5.75 -7.26
C GLY A 48 -8.05 -6.44 -6.33
N TYR A 49 -8.26 -7.73 -6.06
CA TYR A 49 -7.37 -8.50 -5.18
C TYR A 49 -5.95 -8.63 -5.74
N GLN A 50 -5.78 -8.60 -7.07
CA GLN A 50 -4.47 -8.77 -7.69
C GLN A 50 -3.62 -7.49 -7.57
N GLU A 51 -4.24 -6.35 -7.84
CA GLU A 51 -3.68 -5.01 -7.63
C GLU A 51 -3.30 -4.84 -6.15
N THR A 52 -4.20 -5.26 -5.24
CA THR A 52 -3.92 -5.26 -3.80
C THR A 52 -2.72 -6.16 -3.43
N LEU A 53 -2.62 -7.37 -3.98
CA LEU A 53 -1.50 -8.29 -3.71
C LEU A 53 -0.15 -7.81 -4.29
N THR A 54 -0.19 -6.88 -5.24
CA THR A 54 1.00 -6.32 -5.88
C THR A 54 1.31 -4.88 -5.45
N ASP A 55 0.49 -4.30 -4.57
CA ASP A 55 0.78 -3.01 -3.95
C ASP A 55 1.99 -3.15 -2.99
N PRO A 56 3.09 -2.42 -3.22
CA PRO A 56 4.28 -2.44 -2.35
C PRO A 56 3.99 -2.09 -0.90
N SER A 57 2.92 -1.35 -0.62
CA SER A 57 2.56 -0.88 0.72
C SER A 57 2.17 -2.03 1.67
N TYR A 58 1.87 -3.23 1.13
CA TYR A 58 1.64 -4.45 1.91
C TYR A 58 2.92 -5.22 2.29
N ALA A 59 4.11 -4.66 2.05
CA ALA A 59 5.34 -5.29 2.52
C ALA A 59 5.28 -5.59 4.02
N GLY A 60 5.63 -6.81 4.40
CA GLY A 60 5.54 -7.23 5.80
C GLY A 60 4.16 -7.72 6.24
N GLN A 61 3.14 -7.71 5.37
CA GLN A 61 1.76 -7.98 5.77
C GLN A 61 1.14 -9.22 5.11
N ILE A 62 0.28 -9.90 5.87
CA ILE A 62 -0.56 -11.00 5.38
C ILE A 62 -1.99 -10.46 5.25
N ILE A 63 -2.57 -10.55 4.06
CA ILE A 63 -3.81 -9.85 3.73
C ILE A 63 -5.01 -10.77 3.93
N THR A 64 -5.94 -10.35 4.79
CA THR A 64 -7.27 -10.95 4.91
C THR A 64 -8.26 -10.19 4.05
N PHE A 65 -8.83 -10.82 3.03
CA PHE A 65 -9.94 -10.21 2.29
C PHE A 65 -11.27 -10.47 3.00
N THR A 66 -12.04 -9.41 3.18
CA THR A 66 -13.38 -9.51 3.78
C THR A 66 -14.42 -10.04 2.81
N PHE A 67 -14.27 -9.76 1.52
CA PHE A 67 -15.12 -10.34 0.49
C PHE A 67 -14.82 -11.84 0.35
N PRO A 68 -15.82 -12.73 0.44
CA PRO A 68 -15.56 -14.15 0.62
C PRO A 68 -14.98 -14.85 -0.62
N HIS A 69 -15.37 -14.42 -1.82
CA HIS A 69 -14.99 -15.05 -3.08
C HIS A 69 -13.85 -14.29 -3.76
N ILE A 70 -12.61 -14.72 -3.53
CA ILE A 70 -11.41 -14.12 -4.11
C ILE A 70 -10.84 -15.05 -5.18
N GLY A 71 -10.52 -14.50 -6.35
CA GLY A 71 -10.02 -15.25 -7.51
C GLY A 71 -11.00 -15.39 -8.68
N ASN A 72 -12.23 -14.88 -8.55
CA ASN A 72 -13.32 -15.05 -9.53
C ASN A 72 -12.95 -14.61 -10.96
N VAL A 73 -12.03 -13.64 -11.11
CA VAL A 73 -11.61 -13.10 -12.41
C VAL A 73 -10.21 -13.56 -12.84
N GLY A 74 -9.62 -14.50 -12.10
CA GLY A 74 -8.28 -15.01 -12.36
C GLY A 74 -7.21 -13.95 -12.14
N THR A 75 -6.15 -14.00 -12.94
CA THR A 75 -5.07 -13.02 -12.91
C THR A 75 -4.63 -12.67 -14.34
N ASN A 76 -4.03 -11.50 -14.51
CA ASN A 76 -3.43 -11.05 -15.77
C ASN A 76 -2.22 -10.13 -15.51
N GLU A 77 -1.49 -9.73 -16.54
CA GLU A 77 -0.27 -8.92 -16.37
C GLU A 77 -0.55 -7.41 -16.27
N GLU A 78 -1.75 -6.97 -16.64
CA GLU A 78 -2.13 -5.56 -16.66
C GLU A 78 -2.55 -5.06 -15.27
N ASP A 79 -3.11 -5.94 -14.42
CA ASP A 79 -3.56 -5.66 -13.05
C ASP A 79 -2.42 -5.81 -12.02
N ILE A 80 -1.19 -5.45 -12.42
CA ILE A 80 0.02 -5.49 -11.59
C ILE A 80 0.46 -4.07 -11.24
N GLU A 81 0.50 -3.75 -9.94
CA GLU A 81 0.90 -2.45 -9.42
C GLU A 81 2.39 -2.35 -9.06
N SER A 82 3.09 -3.47 -8.99
CA SER A 82 4.56 -3.55 -8.86
C SER A 82 5.06 -4.89 -9.36
N VAL A 83 6.27 -4.90 -9.94
CA VAL A 83 6.91 -6.12 -10.49
C VAL A 83 7.05 -7.21 -9.43
N THR A 84 7.36 -6.84 -8.18
CA THR A 84 7.50 -7.76 -7.06
C THR A 84 6.33 -7.61 -6.12
N SER A 85 5.59 -8.70 -5.88
CA SER A 85 4.53 -8.71 -4.87
C SER A 85 5.12 -8.55 -3.47
N ALA A 86 4.72 -7.49 -2.77
CA ALA A 86 5.18 -7.21 -1.41
C ALA A 86 4.35 -7.92 -0.33
N ALA A 87 3.11 -8.29 -0.65
CA ALA A 87 2.23 -9.03 0.25
C ALA A 87 2.87 -10.37 0.62
N ARG A 88 2.92 -10.67 1.92
CA ARG A 88 3.56 -11.87 2.46
C ARG A 88 2.69 -13.10 2.41
N GLY A 89 1.37 -12.92 2.34
CA GLY A 89 0.43 -14.03 2.22
C GLY A 89 -1.01 -13.59 2.06
N LEU A 90 -1.89 -14.57 1.80
CA LEU A 90 -3.30 -14.38 1.48
C LEU A 90 -4.20 -15.21 2.40
N ILE A 91 -5.21 -14.58 3.01
CA ILE A 91 -6.23 -15.23 3.83
C ILE A 91 -7.60 -14.95 3.21
N VAL A 92 -8.34 -16.01 2.87
CA VAL A 92 -9.66 -15.92 2.23
C VAL A 92 -10.67 -16.87 2.87
N ARG A 93 -11.96 -16.59 2.65
CA ARG A 93 -13.04 -17.39 3.22
C ARG A 93 -13.30 -18.65 2.40
N GLU A 94 -13.62 -18.48 1.13
CA GLU A 94 -14.03 -19.58 0.25
C GLU A 94 -12.85 -20.16 -0.52
N ASP A 95 -13.03 -21.36 -1.06
CA ASP A 95 -12.09 -21.95 -2.01
C ASP A 95 -11.98 -21.06 -3.27
N ILE A 96 -10.76 -20.96 -3.83
CA ILE A 96 -10.55 -20.26 -5.10
C ILE A 96 -11.26 -21.05 -6.20
N THR A 97 -12.17 -20.39 -6.92
CA THR A 97 -12.89 -20.98 -8.05
C THR A 97 -12.09 -20.86 -9.34
N ASN A 98 -12.46 -21.65 -10.35
CA ASN A 98 -12.01 -21.38 -11.72
C ASN A 98 -12.43 -19.96 -12.14
N PRO A 99 -11.55 -19.22 -12.84
CA PRO A 99 -11.83 -17.84 -13.20
C PRO A 99 -12.85 -17.75 -14.34
N SER A 100 -13.68 -16.69 -14.32
CA SER A 100 -14.64 -16.38 -15.38
C SER A 100 -14.56 -14.89 -15.73
N ASN A 101 -13.56 -14.53 -16.54
CA ASN A 101 -13.37 -13.18 -17.04
C ASN A 101 -12.59 -13.21 -18.36
N TRP A 102 -12.94 -12.35 -19.32
CA TRP A 102 -12.29 -12.30 -20.62
C TRP A 102 -10.80 -11.88 -20.55
N ARG A 103 -10.40 -11.16 -19.49
CA ARG A 103 -9.02 -10.77 -19.21
C ARG A 103 -8.22 -11.87 -18.52
N ALA A 104 -8.85 -12.90 -17.98
CA ALA A 104 -8.16 -13.95 -17.22
C ALA A 104 -7.12 -14.65 -18.09
N LYS A 105 -5.85 -14.62 -17.67
CA LYS A 105 -4.74 -15.35 -18.28
C LYS A 105 -4.24 -16.50 -17.41
N GLY A 106 -4.53 -16.47 -16.11
CA GLY A 106 -4.13 -17.49 -15.16
C GLY A 106 -5.13 -17.69 -14.02
N HIS A 107 -4.99 -18.80 -13.32
CA HIS A 107 -5.73 -19.11 -12.10
C HIS A 107 -4.99 -18.51 -10.88
N LEU A 108 -5.70 -17.86 -9.96
CA LEU A 108 -5.09 -17.18 -8.81
C LEU A 108 -4.19 -18.09 -7.97
N ASN A 109 -4.62 -19.34 -7.71
CA ASN A 109 -3.80 -20.31 -6.97
C ASN A 109 -2.44 -20.58 -7.64
N GLN A 110 -2.40 -20.72 -8.97
CA GLN A 110 -1.15 -20.93 -9.71
C GLN A 110 -0.31 -19.66 -9.68
N TRP A 111 -0.93 -18.50 -9.87
CA TRP A 111 -0.23 -17.21 -9.81
C TRP A 111 0.45 -16.96 -8.46
N LEU A 112 -0.17 -17.35 -7.35
CA LEU A 112 0.42 -17.30 -6.01
C LEU A 112 1.60 -18.28 -5.87
N GLN A 113 1.49 -19.49 -6.43
CA GLN A 113 2.58 -20.48 -6.44
C GLN A 113 3.80 -19.96 -7.20
N ASP A 114 3.58 -19.41 -8.40
CA ASP A 114 4.63 -18.89 -9.28
C ASP A 114 5.40 -17.72 -8.64
N ARG A 115 4.75 -17.00 -7.71
CA ARG A 115 5.31 -15.87 -6.96
C ARG A 115 5.79 -16.23 -5.56
N ASN A 116 5.77 -17.51 -5.22
CA ASN A 116 6.15 -18.00 -3.89
C ASN A 116 5.34 -17.35 -2.73
N ILE A 117 4.06 -17.03 -2.96
CA ILE A 117 3.16 -16.44 -1.97
C ILE A 117 2.30 -17.55 -1.36
N PRO A 118 2.44 -17.88 -0.07
CA PRO A 118 1.57 -18.84 0.59
C PRO A 118 0.24 -18.19 0.98
N GLY A 119 -0.82 -19.00 1.06
CA GLY A 119 -2.12 -18.54 1.55
C GLY A 119 -2.95 -19.66 2.16
N ILE A 120 -4.12 -19.28 2.66
CA ILE A 120 -5.05 -20.16 3.35
C ILE A 120 -6.51 -19.77 3.04
N CYS A 121 -7.33 -20.76 2.74
CA CYS A 121 -8.79 -20.65 2.58
C CYS A 121 -9.54 -21.46 3.64
N GLY A 122 -10.86 -21.27 3.74
CA GLY A 122 -11.72 -21.94 4.72
C GLY A 122 -11.75 -21.25 6.09
N ILE A 123 -11.10 -20.09 6.23
CA ILE A 123 -11.03 -19.33 7.49
C ILE A 123 -12.28 -18.46 7.63
N ASP A 124 -12.81 -18.29 8.84
CA ASP A 124 -13.81 -17.26 9.12
C ASP A 124 -13.15 -15.88 9.08
N THR A 125 -13.08 -15.30 7.88
CA THR A 125 -12.47 -13.98 7.67
C THR A 125 -13.25 -12.87 8.37
N ARG A 126 -14.55 -13.06 8.66
CA ARG A 126 -15.33 -12.09 9.45
C ARG A 126 -14.90 -12.10 10.91
N ALA A 127 -14.67 -13.28 11.50
CA ALA A 127 -14.11 -13.40 12.84
C ALA A 127 -12.71 -12.78 12.91
N MET A 128 -11.84 -13.04 11.92
CA MET A 128 -10.53 -12.40 11.80
C MET A 128 -10.63 -10.87 11.73
N THR A 129 -11.50 -10.33 10.89
CA THR A 129 -11.70 -8.88 10.78
C THR A 129 -12.18 -8.27 12.09
N ARG A 130 -13.09 -8.92 12.81
CA ARG A 130 -13.55 -8.46 14.14
C ARG A 130 -12.44 -8.52 15.18
N LEU A 131 -11.62 -9.57 15.16
CA LEU A 131 -10.46 -9.70 16.03
C LEU A 131 -9.49 -8.54 15.81
N ILE A 132 -9.13 -8.26 14.55
CA ILE A 132 -8.23 -7.16 14.19
C ILE A 132 -8.85 -5.81 14.61
N ARG A 133 -10.15 -5.60 14.36
CA ARG A 133 -10.89 -4.39 14.80
C ARG A 133 -10.82 -4.17 16.30
N ASP A 134 -11.08 -5.22 17.08
CA ASP A 134 -11.26 -5.09 18.53
C ASP A 134 -9.92 -5.15 19.29
N GLN A 135 -8.91 -5.85 18.76
CA GLN A 135 -7.64 -6.12 19.46
C GLN A 135 -6.39 -5.59 18.75
N GLY A 136 -6.54 -4.99 17.57
CA GLY A 136 -5.42 -4.55 16.73
C GLY A 136 -4.88 -5.66 15.83
N ALA A 137 -3.98 -5.29 14.92
CA ALA A 137 -3.40 -6.20 13.92
C ALA A 137 -2.39 -7.17 14.56
N PRO A 138 -2.65 -8.50 14.57
CA PRO A 138 -1.76 -9.45 15.20
C PRO A 138 -0.57 -9.80 14.30
N ASN A 139 0.58 -10.02 14.90
CA ASN A 139 1.70 -10.70 14.24
C ASN A 139 1.38 -12.19 14.14
N ALA A 140 1.64 -12.78 12.98
CA ALA A 140 1.37 -14.19 12.77
C ALA A 140 2.33 -14.85 11.78
N VAL A 141 2.42 -16.17 11.90
CA VAL A 141 3.03 -17.03 10.90
C VAL A 141 1.94 -17.78 10.16
N LEU A 142 1.92 -17.64 8.83
CA LEU A 142 1.12 -18.47 7.94
C LEU A 142 2.01 -19.56 7.36
N CYS A 143 1.58 -20.81 7.47
CA CYS A 143 2.33 -21.97 6.99
C CYS A 143 1.43 -22.87 6.15
N HIS A 144 1.79 -23.05 4.88
CA HIS A 144 1.20 -24.05 3.97
C HIS A 144 2.18 -25.23 3.84
N TYR A 145 1.77 -26.42 4.28
CA TYR A 145 2.62 -27.59 4.41
C TYR A 145 2.07 -28.81 3.65
N GLU A 146 2.94 -29.72 3.23
CA GLU A 146 2.57 -30.86 2.35
C GLU A 146 2.24 -32.16 3.11
N ASN A 147 2.64 -32.32 4.38
CA ASN A 147 2.66 -33.64 5.04
C ASN A 147 2.15 -33.64 6.48
N GLY A 148 1.23 -32.74 6.85
CA GLY A 148 0.64 -32.70 8.20
C GLY A 148 1.61 -32.33 9.34
N LYS A 149 2.90 -32.13 9.05
CA LYS A 149 3.92 -31.81 10.05
C LYS A 149 4.11 -30.30 10.10
N CYS A 150 3.53 -29.69 11.12
CA CYS A 150 3.73 -28.30 11.46
C CYS A 150 4.19 -28.20 12.93
N ASN A 151 5.35 -27.61 13.18
CA ASN A 151 5.82 -27.38 14.54
C ASN A 151 5.22 -26.07 15.09
N LEU A 152 4.04 -26.18 15.71
CA LEU A 152 3.28 -25.04 16.23
C LEU A 152 4.09 -24.20 17.23
N GLU A 153 4.87 -24.84 18.11
CA GLU A 153 5.72 -24.16 19.08
C GLU A 153 6.77 -23.27 18.39
N ASN A 154 7.37 -23.77 17.30
CA ASN A 154 8.31 -23.00 16.51
C ASN A 154 7.63 -21.85 15.75
N LEU A 155 6.44 -22.06 15.19
CA LEU A 155 5.69 -20.99 14.52
C LEU A 155 5.24 -19.90 15.51
N TYR A 156 4.81 -20.30 16.71
CA TYR A 156 4.42 -19.39 17.78
C TYR A 156 5.59 -18.51 18.23
N ARG A 157 6.77 -19.11 18.46
CA ARG A 157 7.98 -18.34 18.82
C ARG A 157 8.33 -17.33 17.73
N GLN A 158 8.29 -17.74 16.47
CA GLN A 158 8.51 -16.83 15.35
C GLN A 158 7.49 -15.67 15.36
N ALA A 159 6.19 -15.96 15.45
CA ALA A 159 5.13 -14.94 15.48
C ALA A 159 5.32 -13.93 16.63
N ARG A 160 5.67 -14.43 17.83
CA ARG A 160 5.87 -13.61 19.03
C ARG A 160 7.14 -12.76 18.97
N ASP A 161 8.22 -13.32 18.42
CA ASP A 161 9.54 -12.68 18.41
C ASP A 161 9.74 -11.76 17.19
N TRP A 162 8.76 -11.68 16.28
CA TRP A 162 8.80 -10.75 15.15
C TRP A 162 8.59 -9.30 15.60
N PRO A 163 9.46 -8.35 15.20
CA PRO A 163 9.48 -7.01 15.80
C PRO A 163 8.24 -6.15 15.53
N GLY A 164 7.35 -6.53 14.61
CA GLY A 164 6.26 -5.66 14.16
C GLY A 164 6.70 -4.70 13.04
N LEU A 165 5.75 -4.02 12.41
CA LEU A 165 6.05 -2.99 11.39
C LEU A 165 6.57 -1.67 11.97
N GLU A 166 6.33 -1.41 13.26
CA GLU A 166 6.73 -0.17 13.90
C GLU A 166 8.25 -0.08 14.01
N GLY A 167 8.83 1.03 13.56
CA GLY A 167 10.27 1.19 13.43
C GLY A 167 10.94 0.43 12.27
N MET A 168 10.19 -0.28 11.40
CA MET A 168 10.76 -0.92 10.21
C MET A 168 10.76 0.02 9.00
N ASP A 169 11.95 0.22 8.42
CA ASP A 169 12.13 0.93 7.15
C ASP A 169 11.98 -0.04 5.97
N LEU A 170 10.73 -0.30 5.57
CA LEU A 170 10.43 -1.20 4.45
C LEU A 170 10.51 -0.51 3.08
N ALA A 171 10.51 0.83 3.05
CA ALA A 171 10.57 1.60 1.80
C ALA A 171 11.85 1.30 1.00
N LYS A 172 12.99 1.10 1.69
CA LYS A 172 14.25 0.71 1.03
C LYS A 172 14.22 -0.68 0.41
N GLU A 173 13.44 -1.61 0.98
CA GLU A 173 13.33 -2.98 0.47
C GLU A 173 12.56 -3.04 -0.85
N VAL A 174 11.63 -2.11 -1.06
CA VAL A 174 10.74 -2.08 -2.23
C VAL A 174 11.06 -0.97 -3.24
N SER A 175 11.93 -0.03 -2.90
CA SER A 175 12.42 1.01 -3.80
C SER A 175 13.16 0.41 -5.01
N CYS A 176 13.09 1.09 -6.14
CA CYS A 176 13.98 0.80 -7.26
C CYS A 176 15.47 0.94 -6.89
N THR A 177 16.32 0.18 -7.56
CA THR A 177 17.77 0.14 -7.31
C THR A 177 18.55 1.13 -8.18
N ALA A 178 17.97 1.57 -9.29
CA ALA A 178 18.54 2.55 -10.20
C ALA A 178 17.43 3.41 -10.81
N PRO A 179 17.71 4.68 -11.16
CA PRO A 179 16.73 5.53 -11.82
C PRO A 179 16.24 4.94 -13.15
N TYR A 180 14.96 5.14 -13.45
CA TYR A 180 14.36 4.73 -14.73
C TYR A 180 13.31 5.73 -15.21
N GLU A 181 12.99 5.69 -16.50
CA GLU A 181 11.93 6.51 -17.08
C GLU A 181 10.62 5.73 -17.18
N TRP A 182 9.50 6.41 -16.91
CA TRP A 182 8.16 5.87 -17.12
C TRP A 182 7.40 6.67 -18.16
N GLN A 183 6.74 5.96 -19.08
CA GLN A 183 5.99 6.56 -20.20
C GLN A 183 4.63 5.89 -20.45
N GLU A 184 4.26 4.83 -19.72
CA GLU A 184 2.94 4.19 -19.88
C GLU A 184 1.86 5.09 -19.28
N THR A 185 0.72 5.23 -19.96
CA THR A 185 -0.45 5.95 -19.45
C THR A 185 -1.48 4.98 -18.88
N ARG A 186 -2.57 5.51 -18.31
CA ARG A 186 -3.64 4.70 -17.73
C ARG A 186 -4.21 3.72 -18.76
N TRP A 187 -4.53 2.53 -18.28
CA TRP A 187 -5.17 1.50 -19.09
C TRP A 187 -6.58 1.93 -19.52
N GLN A 188 -6.95 1.58 -20.74
CA GLN A 188 -8.31 1.70 -21.25
C GLN A 188 -8.75 0.36 -21.88
N PRO A 189 -10.06 0.12 -22.07
CA PRO A 189 -10.51 -1.05 -22.82
C PRO A 189 -9.83 -1.11 -24.20
N GLY A 190 -8.93 -2.08 -24.37
CA GLY A 190 -8.06 -2.21 -25.55
C GLY A 190 -6.56 -2.20 -25.25
N GLY A 191 -6.14 -1.81 -24.04
CA GLY A 191 -4.77 -1.90 -23.55
C GLY A 191 -4.26 -0.64 -22.86
N GLY A 192 -3.00 -0.70 -22.40
CA GLY A 192 -2.27 0.47 -21.91
C GLY A 192 -1.89 1.44 -23.03
N GLY A 193 -1.92 2.74 -22.73
CA GLY A 193 -1.41 3.76 -23.64
C GLY A 193 0.04 4.12 -23.37
N ARG A 194 0.60 5.01 -24.20
CA ARG A 194 1.93 5.59 -24.02
C ARG A 194 1.87 7.11 -24.18
N LEU A 195 2.65 7.81 -23.39
CA LEU A 195 2.81 9.26 -23.50
C LEU A 195 3.46 9.59 -24.85
N GLU A 196 2.71 10.26 -25.73
CA GLU A 196 3.21 10.64 -27.06
C GLU A 196 4.09 11.90 -27.01
N LYS A 197 3.70 12.88 -26.18
CA LYS A 197 4.41 14.15 -26.03
C LYS A 197 4.39 14.60 -24.57
N ALA A 198 5.58 14.75 -23.99
CA ALA A 198 5.73 15.28 -22.65
C ALA A 198 5.57 16.81 -22.64
N GLU A 199 4.73 17.32 -21.75
CA GLU A 199 4.57 18.74 -21.45
C GLU A 199 5.37 19.16 -20.21
N HIS A 200 5.57 18.22 -19.29
CA HIS A 200 6.22 18.44 -18.00
C HIS A 200 7.18 17.31 -17.67
N HIS A 201 8.19 17.62 -16.85
CA HIS A 201 9.09 16.63 -16.27
C HIS A 201 8.88 16.52 -14.76
N VAL A 202 8.44 15.35 -14.32
CA VAL A 202 8.30 15.00 -12.90
C VAL A 202 9.42 14.05 -12.48
N VAL A 203 10.07 14.34 -11.36
CA VAL A 203 10.92 13.36 -10.67
C VAL A 203 10.13 12.74 -9.52
N ALA A 204 9.92 11.43 -9.58
CA ALA A 204 9.20 10.65 -8.57
C ALA A 204 10.19 9.91 -7.67
N VAL A 205 10.17 10.19 -6.37
CA VAL A 205 10.95 9.44 -5.37
C VAL A 205 10.20 8.17 -5.03
N ASP A 206 10.85 7.03 -5.29
CA ASP A 206 10.26 5.70 -5.14
C ASP A 206 10.46 5.17 -3.72
N TYR A 207 9.42 5.28 -2.90
CA TYR A 207 9.34 4.63 -1.60
C TYR A 207 8.61 3.27 -1.66
N GLY A 208 8.33 2.73 -2.85
CA GLY A 208 7.40 1.63 -3.09
C GLY A 208 6.25 2.06 -4.00
N THR A 209 6.58 2.75 -5.10
CA THR A 209 5.60 3.37 -5.98
C THR A 209 4.73 2.33 -6.67
N LYS A 210 3.43 2.56 -6.64
CA LYS A 210 2.49 1.84 -7.51
C LYS A 210 2.61 2.31 -8.95
N HIS A 211 2.56 1.38 -9.89
CA HIS A 211 2.59 1.68 -11.32
C HIS A 211 1.46 2.63 -11.73
N ASN A 212 0.26 2.51 -11.15
CA ASN A 212 -0.84 3.37 -11.57
C ASN A 212 -0.67 4.84 -11.19
N ILE A 213 0.15 5.16 -10.18
CA ILE A 213 0.57 6.55 -9.90
C ILE A 213 1.33 7.11 -11.11
N LEU A 214 2.30 6.34 -11.60
CA LEU A 214 3.14 6.72 -12.73
C LEU A 214 2.30 6.84 -14.02
N ARG A 215 1.34 5.93 -14.22
CA ARG A 215 0.36 6.00 -15.31
C ARG A 215 -0.53 7.22 -15.23
N CYS A 216 -0.99 7.61 -14.03
CA CYS A 216 -1.78 8.81 -13.83
C CYS A 216 -0.98 10.08 -14.17
N LEU A 217 0.26 10.19 -13.69
CA LEU A 217 1.17 11.29 -14.02
C LEU A 217 1.42 11.38 -15.54
N ALA A 218 1.74 10.26 -16.18
CA ALA A 218 1.92 10.23 -17.63
C ALA A 218 0.64 10.61 -18.39
N SER A 219 -0.53 10.23 -17.89
CA SER A 219 -1.82 10.56 -18.53
C SER A 219 -2.14 12.06 -18.51
N VAL A 220 -1.54 12.82 -17.60
CA VAL A 220 -1.67 14.29 -17.53
C VAL A 220 -0.47 15.03 -18.16
N GLY A 221 0.30 14.33 -19.00
CA GLY A 221 1.37 14.93 -19.82
C GLY A 221 2.76 14.95 -19.17
N CYS A 222 2.95 14.30 -18.02
CA CYS A 222 4.24 14.28 -17.33
C CYS A 222 5.13 13.13 -17.83
N LYS A 223 6.31 13.46 -18.36
CA LYS A 223 7.43 12.50 -18.38
C LYS A 223 7.86 12.27 -16.93
N VAL A 224 7.98 11.02 -16.51
CA VAL A 224 8.38 10.69 -15.13
C VAL A 224 9.77 10.04 -15.12
N THR A 225 10.67 10.62 -14.34
CA THR A 225 11.92 9.97 -13.94
C THR A 225 11.74 9.45 -12.52
N VAL A 226 11.75 8.14 -12.36
CA VAL A 226 11.66 7.49 -11.04
C VAL A 226 13.07 7.33 -10.49
N VAL A 227 13.28 7.73 -9.23
CA VAL A 227 14.56 7.66 -8.54
C VAL A 227 14.44 6.87 -7.24
N PRO A 228 15.51 6.17 -6.80
CA PRO A 228 15.50 5.43 -5.53
C PRO A 228 15.13 6.30 -4.32
N ALA A 229 14.57 5.67 -3.28
CA ALA A 229 14.24 6.33 -2.01
C ALA A 229 15.40 7.13 -1.41
N SER A 230 16.64 6.66 -1.60
CA SER A 230 17.85 7.24 -1.04
C SER A 230 18.48 8.36 -1.87
N THR A 231 17.88 8.76 -2.99
CA THR A 231 18.43 9.79 -3.86
C THR A 231 18.49 11.15 -3.16
N SER A 232 19.62 11.86 -3.31
CA SER A 232 19.82 13.16 -2.67
C SER A 232 18.94 14.25 -3.30
N ALA A 233 18.68 15.33 -2.55
CA ALA A 233 17.92 16.46 -3.08
C ALA A 233 18.66 17.12 -4.25
N GLU A 234 19.99 17.19 -4.17
CA GLU A 234 20.86 17.73 -5.21
C GLU A 234 20.74 16.94 -6.51
N ASP A 235 20.78 15.60 -6.43
CA ASP A 235 20.62 14.73 -7.60
C ASP A 235 19.21 14.84 -8.18
N ILE A 236 18.16 14.87 -7.34
CA ILE A 236 16.77 15.08 -7.78
C ILE A 236 16.64 16.38 -8.55
N LEU A 237 17.19 17.47 -8.02
CA LEU A 237 17.12 18.80 -8.66
C LEU A 237 17.99 18.89 -9.92
N SER A 238 19.04 18.09 -10.03
CA SER A 238 19.92 18.05 -11.22
C SER A 238 19.20 17.60 -12.50
N TYR A 239 18.09 16.86 -12.35
CA TYR A 239 17.20 16.50 -13.46
C TYR A 239 16.39 17.69 -13.99
N ASN A 240 16.44 18.85 -13.35
CA ASN A 240 15.65 20.05 -13.66
C ASN A 240 14.13 19.79 -13.72
N PRO A 241 13.52 19.16 -12.69
CA PRO A 241 12.10 18.85 -12.72
C PRO A 241 11.22 20.10 -12.73
N ASP A 242 10.08 20.02 -13.41
CA ASP A 242 8.97 20.95 -13.29
C ASP A 242 8.18 20.70 -11.99
N GLY A 243 8.14 19.45 -11.52
CA GLY A 243 7.53 19.06 -10.26
C GLY A 243 8.18 17.82 -9.65
N ILE A 244 8.06 17.67 -8.34
CA ILE A 244 8.60 16.54 -7.59
C ILE A 244 7.45 15.77 -6.96
N PHE A 245 7.50 14.44 -7.07
CA PHE A 245 6.48 13.55 -6.56
C PHE A 245 7.07 12.61 -5.50
N LEU A 246 6.35 12.42 -4.39
CA LEU A 246 6.72 11.53 -3.30
C LEU A 246 5.71 10.37 -3.25
N SER A 247 6.16 9.16 -3.58
CA SER A 247 5.24 8.02 -3.74
C SER A 247 4.69 7.47 -2.42
N ASN A 248 3.73 6.56 -2.56
CA ASN A 248 3.35 5.64 -1.49
C ASN A 248 4.51 4.69 -1.14
N GLY A 249 4.33 3.93 -0.05
CA GLY A 249 5.27 2.90 0.36
C GLY A 249 4.88 2.22 1.67
N PRO A 250 5.55 1.12 2.01
CA PRO A 250 5.33 0.36 3.24
C PRO A 250 6.11 0.92 4.44
N GLY A 251 5.75 0.42 5.62
CA GLY A 251 6.55 0.61 6.85
C GLY A 251 6.20 1.87 7.63
N ASP A 252 7.09 2.20 8.56
CA ASP A 252 6.92 3.33 9.48
C ASP A 252 7.50 4.62 8.88
N PRO A 253 6.71 5.70 8.70
CA PRO A 253 7.21 6.96 8.17
C PRO A 253 8.31 7.58 9.03
N ALA A 254 8.38 7.31 10.34
CA ALA A 254 9.46 7.80 11.18
C ALA A 254 10.80 7.11 10.84
N ALA A 255 10.77 5.81 10.51
CA ALA A 255 11.96 5.05 10.13
C ALA A 255 12.48 5.47 8.75
N THR A 256 11.58 5.56 7.75
CA THR A 256 11.91 6.10 6.42
C THR A 256 12.31 7.58 6.49
N GLY A 257 11.72 8.33 7.43
CA GLY A 257 11.98 9.74 7.65
C GLY A 257 13.42 10.06 8.03
N VAL A 258 14.18 9.12 8.62
CA VAL A 258 15.59 9.30 9.00
C VAL A 258 16.44 9.85 7.85
N TYR A 259 16.19 9.39 6.62
CA TYR A 259 16.90 9.87 5.43
C TYR A 259 16.02 10.70 4.50
N ALA A 260 14.71 10.43 4.45
CA ALA A 260 13.80 11.10 3.53
C ALA A 260 13.45 12.53 3.97
N VAL A 261 13.29 12.79 5.28
CA VAL A 261 12.89 14.11 5.79
C VAL A 261 13.89 15.21 5.42
N PRO A 262 15.21 15.06 5.64
CA PRO A 262 16.19 16.09 5.25
C PRO A 262 16.17 16.38 3.74
N VAL A 263 15.93 15.36 2.91
CA VAL A 263 15.80 15.52 1.45
C VAL A 263 14.54 16.32 1.13
N VAL A 264 13.38 15.91 1.65
CA VAL A 264 12.10 16.58 1.39
C VAL A 264 12.09 18.02 1.89
N GLN A 265 12.76 18.35 2.99
CA GLN A 265 12.95 19.72 3.45
C GLN A 265 13.66 20.59 2.41
N LYS A 266 14.74 20.09 1.81
CA LYS A 266 15.46 20.78 0.73
C LYS A 266 14.62 20.91 -0.54
N LEU A 267 13.86 19.88 -0.90
CA LEU A 267 12.96 19.90 -2.05
C LEU A 267 11.85 20.95 -1.90
N ILE A 268 11.23 21.04 -0.71
CA ILE A 268 10.26 22.09 -0.39
C ILE A 268 10.91 23.48 -0.43
N ALA A 269 12.15 23.62 0.08
CA ALA A 269 12.88 24.88 0.07
C ALA A 269 13.27 25.35 -1.35
N SER A 270 13.36 24.44 -2.33
CA SER A 270 13.66 24.78 -3.73
C SER A 270 12.57 25.62 -4.41
N GLY A 271 11.36 25.66 -3.84
CA GLY A 271 10.21 26.36 -4.41
C GLY A 271 9.51 25.61 -5.56
N LYS A 272 10.03 24.45 -5.97
CA LYS A 272 9.39 23.58 -6.96
C LYS A 272 8.06 23.02 -6.41
N PRO A 273 7.05 22.78 -7.27
CA PRO A 273 5.87 22.02 -6.90
C PRO A 273 6.21 20.64 -6.32
N VAL A 274 5.61 20.30 -5.18
CA VAL A 274 5.79 18.98 -4.55
C VAL A 274 4.44 18.36 -4.23
N PHE A 275 4.22 17.12 -4.68
CA PHE A 275 3.02 16.34 -4.40
C PHE A 275 3.37 15.01 -3.73
N GLY A 276 2.74 14.71 -2.58
CA GLY A 276 2.93 13.43 -1.86
C GLY A 276 1.66 12.60 -1.74
N ILE A 277 1.80 11.27 -1.84
CA ILE A 277 0.71 10.30 -1.67
C ILE A 277 1.08 9.29 -0.58
N CYS A 278 0.15 8.98 0.34
CA CYS A 278 0.29 7.97 1.39
C CYS A 278 1.58 8.15 2.23
N LEU A 279 2.60 7.32 2.06
CA LEU A 279 3.89 7.51 2.73
C LEU A 279 4.53 8.87 2.38
N GLY A 280 4.45 9.30 1.12
CA GLY A 280 4.91 10.62 0.70
C GLY A 280 4.17 11.78 1.40
N HIS A 281 2.89 11.60 1.76
CA HIS A 281 2.16 12.55 2.59
C HIS A 281 2.70 12.61 4.01
N GLN A 282 2.98 11.46 4.61
CA GLN A 282 3.52 11.35 5.97
C GLN A 282 4.94 11.91 6.06
N ILE A 283 5.83 11.58 5.12
CA ILE A 283 7.19 12.14 5.06
C ILE A 283 7.15 13.66 4.86
N MET A 284 6.25 14.17 4.00
CA MET A 284 6.06 15.61 3.83
C MET A 284 5.61 16.27 5.13
N ALA A 285 4.66 15.69 5.85
CA ALA A 285 4.20 16.20 7.14
C ALA A 285 5.34 16.23 8.18
N LEU A 286 6.13 15.16 8.29
CA LEU A 286 7.30 15.10 9.16
C LEU A 286 8.36 16.16 8.78
N ALA A 287 8.60 16.36 7.47
CA ALA A 287 9.51 17.39 6.98
C ALA A 287 9.09 18.81 7.33
N LEU A 288 7.78 19.04 7.47
CA LEU A 288 7.18 20.29 7.92
C LEU A 288 7.07 20.41 9.46
N GLY A 289 7.57 19.43 10.21
CA GLY A 289 7.60 19.43 11.68
C GLY A 289 6.35 18.86 12.35
N ALA A 290 5.40 18.31 11.59
CA ALA A 290 4.26 17.59 12.16
C ALA A 290 4.69 16.21 12.71
N LYS A 291 3.76 15.51 13.37
CA LYS A 291 3.96 14.19 13.97
C LYS A 291 3.10 13.14 13.26
N THR A 292 3.59 11.91 13.24
CA THR A 292 2.85 10.72 12.84
C THR A 292 2.59 9.80 14.03
N ARG A 293 1.59 8.92 13.93
CA ARG A 293 1.37 7.84 14.90
C ARG A 293 0.81 6.59 14.22
N LYS A 294 1.07 5.42 14.81
CA LYS A 294 0.43 4.17 14.37
C LYS A 294 -1.06 4.20 14.73
N MET A 295 -1.90 3.83 13.77
CA MET A 295 -3.34 3.71 13.97
C MET A 295 -3.66 2.37 14.64
N HIS A 296 -4.72 2.32 15.44
CA HIS A 296 -5.20 1.07 16.05
C HIS A 296 -5.55 0.02 14.99
N LEU A 297 -6.23 0.46 13.91
CA LEU A 297 -6.66 -0.41 12.83
C LEU A 297 -5.99 -0.12 11.50
N GLY A 298 -5.76 1.17 11.23
CA GLY A 298 -5.43 1.64 9.90
C GLY A 298 -6.64 1.63 8.95
N HIS A 299 -6.41 2.15 7.77
CA HIS A 299 -7.39 2.31 6.70
C HIS A 299 -7.00 1.43 5.52
N ARG A 300 -7.83 0.41 5.23
CA ARG A 300 -7.57 -0.59 4.19
C ARG A 300 -8.84 -0.97 3.46
N GLY A 301 -9.06 -0.37 2.29
CA GLY A 301 -10.26 -0.60 1.50
C GLY A 301 -10.50 0.45 0.42
N ALA A 302 -11.50 0.21 -0.42
CA ALA A 302 -11.89 1.07 -1.54
C ALA A 302 -13.25 1.74 -1.36
N ASN A 303 -13.64 2.04 -0.11
CA ASN A 303 -14.96 2.56 0.23
C ASN A 303 -14.91 3.68 1.29
N GLN A 304 -13.76 4.32 1.47
CA GLN A 304 -13.58 5.26 2.57
C GLN A 304 -13.97 6.67 2.14
N PRO A 305 -14.92 7.31 2.83
CA PRO A 305 -15.36 8.65 2.49
C PRO A 305 -14.38 9.69 3.02
N VAL A 306 -13.83 10.52 2.13
CA VAL A 306 -12.95 11.64 2.46
C VAL A 306 -13.62 12.94 2.02
N LYS A 307 -13.62 13.95 2.90
CA LYS A 307 -14.14 15.28 2.60
C LYS A 307 -12.99 16.25 2.33
N ASP A 308 -12.99 16.87 1.14
CA ASP A 308 -12.22 18.08 0.87
C ASP A 308 -12.91 19.23 1.63
N ILE A 309 -12.26 19.75 2.67
CA ILE A 309 -12.85 20.79 3.51
C ILE A 309 -12.81 22.18 2.86
N LEU A 310 -12.01 22.36 1.81
CA LEU A 310 -11.93 23.62 1.06
C LEU A 310 -13.11 23.77 0.11
N THR A 311 -13.57 22.68 -0.47
CA THR A 311 -14.68 22.67 -1.44
C THR A 311 -15.99 22.15 -0.87
N GLY A 312 -15.93 21.39 0.23
CA GLY A 312 -17.07 20.68 0.81
C GLY A 312 -17.43 19.38 0.08
N LYS A 313 -16.72 19.02 -1.00
CA LYS A 313 -16.94 17.79 -1.77
C LYS A 313 -16.53 16.56 -0.95
N VAL A 314 -17.27 15.47 -1.14
CA VAL A 314 -16.92 14.15 -0.60
C VAL A 314 -16.51 13.24 -1.76
N GLU A 315 -15.43 12.49 -1.54
CA GLU A 315 -14.87 11.49 -2.44
C GLU A 315 -14.94 10.13 -1.74
N ILE A 316 -15.23 9.08 -2.49
CA ILE A 316 -14.94 7.73 -2.03
C ILE A 316 -13.53 7.40 -2.48
N THR A 317 -12.68 6.93 -1.57
CA THR A 317 -11.24 6.76 -1.82
C THR A 317 -10.78 5.33 -1.60
N SER A 318 -9.66 5.00 -2.26
CA SER A 318 -8.86 3.81 -1.97
C SER A 318 -7.79 4.13 -0.95
N GLN A 319 -7.67 3.29 0.07
CA GLN A 319 -6.84 3.54 1.24
C GLN A 319 -6.06 2.29 1.62
N ASN A 320 -4.78 2.48 1.91
CA ASN A 320 -3.91 1.44 2.46
C ASN A 320 -2.81 2.07 3.34
N HIS A 321 -3.14 2.37 4.59
CA HIS A 321 -2.15 2.89 5.54
C HIS A 321 -2.44 2.45 6.98
N GLY A 322 -1.36 2.18 7.73
CA GLY A 322 -1.41 1.85 9.17
C GLY A 322 -0.95 2.99 10.08
N PHE A 323 -0.48 4.09 9.51
CA PHE A 323 -0.02 5.29 10.22
C PHE A 323 -0.82 6.49 9.72
N GLU A 324 -0.96 7.50 10.56
CA GLU A 324 -1.62 8.76 10.19
C GLU A 324 -0.79 9.97 10.62
N VAL A 325 -1.04 11.10 9.97
CA VAL A 325 -0.52 12.40 10.38
C VAL A 325 -1.43 13.00 11.46
N VAL A 326 -0.85 13.45 12.56
CA VAL A 326 -1.60 14.04 13.67
C VAL A 326 -1.90 15.51 13.37
N ALA A 327 -3.13 15.82 12.95
CA ALA A 327 -3.53 17.18 12.57
C ALA A 327 -3.25 18.24 13.66
N ASP A 328 -3.44 17.89 14.94
CA ASP A 328 -3.16 18.78 16.08
C ASP A 328 -1.68 19.16 16.25
N SER A 329 -0.79 18.52 15.50
CA SER A 329 0.65 18.83 15.49
C SER A 329 1.06 19.81 14.39
N PHE A 330 0.11 20.32 13.59
CA PHE A 330 0.40 21.27 12.52
C PHE A 330 0.87 22.61 13.06
N GLY A 331 1.96 23.11 12.49
CA GLY A 331 2.37 24.50 12.65
C GLY A 331 1.55 25.44 11.76
N ASP A 332 1.75 26.74 11.94
CA ASP A 332 0.98 27.78 11.24
C ASP A 332 1.12 27.74 9.71
N ASP A 333 2.18 27.14 9.17
CA ASP A 333 2.43 27.04 7.73
C ASP A 333 1.66 25.91 7.03
N ILE A 334 1.00 25.02 7.79
CA ILE A 334 0.29 23.85 7.25
C ILE A 334 -1.22 24.08 7.36
N GLU A 335 -1.93 23.84 6.25
CA GLU A 335 -3.41 23.79 6.25
C GLU A 335 -3.86 22.36 5.99
N GLN A 336 -4.72 21.84 6.87
CA GLN A 336 -5.47 20.62 6.59
C GLN A 336 -6.41 20.85 5.40
N THR A 337 -6.45 19.91 4.47
CA THR A 337 -7.28 20.01 3.25
C THR A 337 -8.33 18.91 3.16
N HIS A 338 -8.05 17.73 3.72
CA HIS A 338 -8.96 16.60 3.68
C HIS A 338 -9.08 15.95 5.06
N ILE A 339 -10.29 15.45 5.35
CA ILE A 339 -10.60 14.67 6.56
C ILE A 339 -11.32 13.38 6.20
N SER A 340 -11.01 12.31 6.94
CA SER A 340 -11.81 11.08 6.90
C SER A 340 -13.17 11.35 7.52
N LEU A 341 -14.25 10.92 6.86
CA LEU A 341 -15.60 10.95 7.45
C LEU A 341 -15.92 9.69 8.28
N PHE A 342 -15.01 8.72 8.34
CA PHE A 342 -15.15 7.56 9.23
C PHE A 342 -14.70 7.87 10.66
N ASP A 343 -13.61 8.60 10.83
CA ASP A 343 -12.97 8.79 12.14
C ASP A 343 -12.35 10.19 12.36
N GLY A 344 -12.39 11.07 11.36
CA GLY A 344 -11.87 12.43 11.47
C GLY A 344 -10.35 12.55 11.32
N SER A 345 -9.64 11.47 10.94
CA SER A 345 -8.20 11.50 10.68
C SER A 345 -7.83 12.51 9.57
N ASN A 346 -6.56 12.92 9.55
CA ASN A 346 -6.03 13.76 8.48
C ASN A 346 -5.90 12.94 7.19
N GLU A 347 -6.47 13.46 6.11
CA GLU A 347 -6.42 12.81 4.79
C GLU A 347 -5.70 13.65 3.73
N GLY A 348 -5.22 14.83 4.12
CA GLY A 348 -4.51 15.73 3.23
C GLY A 348 -4.13 17.05 3.87
N LEU A 349 -3.08 17.64 3.30
CA LEU A 349 -2.54 18.92 3.72
C LEU A 349 -2.05 19.74 2.51
N LYS A 350 -1.85 21.03 2.72
CA LYS A 350 -1.10 21.92 1.83
C LYS A 350 -0.28 22.91 2.65
N VAL A 351 0.78 23.44 2.05
CA VAL A 351 1.63 24.45 2.68
C VAL A 351 1.20 25.85 2.22
N LYS A 352 1.02 26.77 3.16
CA LYS A 352 0.61 28.15 2.87
C LYS A 352 1.64 28.83 1.96
N GLY A 353 1.14 29.45 0.89
CA GLY A 353 1.97 30.23 -0.04
C GLY A 353 3.00 29.43 -0.86
N LYS A 354 2.99 28.10 -0.81
CA LYS A 354 3.92 27.24 -1.59
C LYS A 354 3.13 26.24 -2.46
N PRO A 355 3.69 25.81 -3.61
CA PRO A 355 3.06 24.80 -4.47
C PRO A 355 3.24 23.38 -3.92
N VAL A 356 2.96 23.18 -2.63
CA VAL A 356 3.23 21.94 -1.90
C VAL A 356 1.94 21.41 -1.28
N PHE A 357 1.56 20.19 -1.63
CA PHE A 357 0.38 19.52 -1.08
C PHE A 357 0.54 18.01 -1.06
N SER A 358 -0.28 17.32 -0.28
CA SER A 358 -0.28 15.87 -0.23
C SER A 358 -1.60 15.30 0.28
N VAL A 359 -1.84 14.02 0.01
CA VAL A 359 -3.02 13.27 0.49
C VAL A 359 -2.61 11.89 1.03
N GLN A 360 -3.33 11.42 2.04
CA GLN A 360 -3.01 10.17 2.75
C GLN A 360 -3.55 8.93 2.03
N TYR A 361 -4.67 9.07 1.33
CA TYR A 361 -5.27 8.03 0.49
C TYR A 361 -4.58 7.91 -0.88
N HIS A 362 -5.08 7.03 -1.74
CA HIS A 362 -4.53 6.71 -3.06
C HIS A 362 -5.40 7.26 -4.20
N PRO A 363 -5.14 8.49 -4.68
CA PRO A 363 -5.82 9.09 -5.83
C PRO A 363 -5.76 8.28 -7.11
N GLU A 364 -4.70 7.49 -7.30
CA GLU A 364 -4.54 6.58 -8.43
C GLU A 364 -5.43 5.34 -8.33
N ALA A 365 -6.06 5.10 -7.17
CA ALA A 365 -6.84 3.90 -6.88
C ALA A 365 -6.05 2.62 -7.22
N SER A 366 -6.51 1.80 -8.18
CA SER A 366 -5.87 0.53 -8.57
C SER A 366 -5.51 -0.38 -7.37
N PRO A 367 -6.53 -0.93 -6.68
CA PRO A 367 -7.95 -0.88 -7.03
C PRO A 367 -8.71 0.25 -6.34
N GLY A 368 -9.93 0.53 -6.80
CA GLY A 368 -10.88 1.40 -6.11
C GLY A 368 -11.47 2.51 -6.98
N PRO A 369 -12.21 3.45 -6.36
CA PRO A 369 -12.89 4.55 -7.04
C PRO A 369 -11.93 5.60 -7.60
N GLU A 370 -12.33 6.25 -8.68
CA GLU A 370 -11.53 7.23 -9.43
C GLU A 370 -11.83 8.70 -9.05
N ASP A 371 -12.62 8.92 -8.00
CA ASP A 371 -13.16 10.22 -7.58
C ASP A 371 -12.10 11.31 -7.41
N SER A 372 -10.88 10.90 -7.08
CA SER A 372 -9.75 11.75 -6.68
C SER A 372 -8.71 11.98 -7.79
N HIS A 373 -8.92 11.46 -9.00
CA HIS A 373 -7.98 11.62 -10.12
C HIS A 373 -7.61 13.08 -10.43
N TYR A 374 -8.49 14.04 -10.13
CA TYR A 374 -8.25 15.46 -10.34
C TYR A 374 -7.03 16.02 -9.57
N LEU A 375 -6.53 15.30 -8.55
CA LEU A 375 -5.34 15.71 -7.80
C LEU A 375 -4.08 15.69 -8.69
N PHE A 376 -4.03 14.81 -9.69
CA PHE A 376 -2.97 14.82 -10.70
C PHE A 376 -3.06 16.06 -11.60
N ASP A 377 -4.28 16.44 -12.02
CA ASP A 377 -4.49 17.69 -12.74
C ASP A 377 -4.10 18.91 -11.89
N ARG A 378 -4.46 18.92 -10.60
CA ARG A 378 -4.06 19.99 -9.66
C ARG A 378 -2.54 20.12 -9.60
N PHE A 379 -1.81 19.01 -9.57
CA PHE A 379 -0.34 19.04 -9.57
C PHE A 379 0.23 19.67 -10.85
N VAL A 380 -0.32 19.33 -12.02
CA VAL A 380 0.04 19.97 -13.30
C VAL A 380 -0.25 21.46 -13.31
N HIS A 381 -1.39 21.89 -12.77
CA HIS A 381 -1.71 23.32 -12.68
C HIS A 381 -0.68 24.09 -11.82
N LEU A 382 -0.17 23.49 -10.74
CA LEU A 382 0.89 24.10 -9.94
C LEU A 382 2.21 24.24 -10.70
N MET A 383 2.54 23.27 -11.57
CA MET A 383 3.71 23.35 -12.45
C MET A 383 3.57 24.48 -13.47
N LYS A 384 2.39 24.64 -14.08
CA LYS A 384 2.10 25.72 -15.05
C LYS A 384 2.04 27.12 -14.42
N ALA A 385 1.65 27.24 -13.15
CA ALA A 385 1.57 28.52 -12.46
C ALA A 385 2.93 29.05 -11.99
N GLY A 386 3.92 28.17 -11.84
CA GLY A 386 5.28 28.51 -11.41
C GLY A 386 6.29 28.68 -12.55
N SER A 387 5.90 28.39 -13.79
CA SER A 387 6.74 28.49 -15.00
C SER A 387 6.78 29.90 -15.60
#